data_AF-A0A133XRQ9-F1
#
_entry.id   AF-A0A133XRQ9-F1
#
_cell.length_a   1.000
_cell.length_b   1.000
_cell.length_c   1.000
_cell.angle_alpha   90.00
_cell.angle_beta   90.00
_cell.angle_gamma   90.00
#
_symmetry.space_group_name_H-M   'P 1'
#
loop_
_entity.id
_entity.type
_entity.pdbx_description
1 polymer ?
#
loop_
_entity_poly.entity_id
_entity_poly.type
_entity_poly.pdbx_seq_one_letter_code
_entity_poly.pdbx_strand_id
1 'polypeptide(L)' 'MIQSRGVCNQNSSYHDQIVSLVNAHHQLIRQRMKATA' A
#
# COMPACT_ATOMS: atom_id res chain seq x y z
N MET A 1 11.91 13.02 6.72
CA MET A 1 12.28 11.66 7.16
C MET A 1 11.82 10.66 6.11
N ILE A 2 12.72 9.79 5.66
CA ILE A 2 12.51 8.74 4.67
C ILE A 2 11.77 7.55 5.32
N GLN A 3 10.81 6.96 4.62
CA GLN A 3 9.98 5.87 5.12
C GLN A 3 10.81 4.59 5.27
N SER A 4 10.86 4.02 6.48
CA SER A 4 11.40 2.69 6.79
C SER A 4 10.54 1.60 6.14
N ARG A 5 10.63 1.43 4.82
CA ARG A 5 9.82 0.46 4.07
C ARG A 5 10.42 -0.93 3.93
N GLY A 6 11.59 -1.20 4.50
CA GLY A 6 12.25 -2.50 4.32
C GLY A 6 11.82 -3.57 5.32
N VAL A 7 11.75 -3.23 6.62
CA VAL A 7 11.94 -4.26 7.66
C VAL A 7 10.83 -4.35 8.71
N CYS A 8 9.91 -3.38 8.78
CA CYS A 8 8.85 -3.36 9.81
C CYS A 8 7.43 -3.60 9.28
N ASN A 9 7.25 -4.02 8.02
CA ASN A 9 5.93 -4.34 7.47
C ASN A 9 5.74 -5.82 7.09
N GLN A 10 6.79 -6.63 7.01
CA GLN A 10 6.67 -8.05 6.64
C GLN A 10 6.22 -8.96 7.79
N ASN A 11 6.10 -8.45 9.02
CA ASN A 11 5.99 -9.28 10.22
C ASN A 11 4.70 -9.09 11.02
N SER A 12 3.67 -8.50 10.41
CA SER A 12 2.36 -8.40 11.05
C SER A 12 1.37 -9.37 10.43
N SER A 13 0.50 -9.96 11.26
CA SER A 13 -0.51 -10.95 10.86
C SER A 13 -1.46 -10.46 9.75
N TYR A 14 -1.55 -9.15 9.57
CA TYR A 14 -2.38 -8.49 8.57
C TYR A 14 -1.61 -8.07 7.29
N HIS A 15 -0.32 -8.40 7.15
CA HIS A 15 0.48 -8.00 5.99
C HIS A 15 -0.16 -8.44 4.67
N ASP A 16 -0.49 -9.72 4.55
CA ASP A 16 -1.11 -10.26 3.34
C ASP A 16 -2.48 -9.65 3.06
N GLN A 17 -3.24 -9.30 4.10
CA GLN A 17 -4.53 -8.62 3.95
C GLN A 17 -4.35 -7.21 3.37
N ILE A 18 -3.35 -6.46 3.86
CA ILE A 18 -3.01 -5.14 3.34
C ILE A 18 -2.54 -5.24 1.88
N VAL A 19 -1.65 -6.18 1.58
CA VAL A 19 -1.13 -6.38 0.22
C VAL A 19 -2.25 -6.78 -0.74
N SER A 20 -3.10 -7.72 -0.35
CA SER A 20 -4.26 -8.16 -1.14
C SER A 20 -5.22 -7.01 -1.42
N LEU A 21 -5.54 -6.20 -0.40
CA LEU A 21 -6.43 -5.05 -0.54
C LEU A 21 -5.85 -4.00 -1.49
N VAL A 22 -4.57 -3.66 -1.33
CA VAL A 22 -3.91 -2.67 -2.20
C VAL A 22 -3.82 -3.17 -3.64
N ASN A 23 -3.49 -4.45 -3.85
CA ASN A 23 -3.45 -5.03 -5.20
C ASN A 23 -4.84 -5.06 -5.85
N ALA A 24 -5.89 -5.43 -5.12
CA ALA A 24 -7.27 -5.43 -5.62
C ALA A 24 -7.75 -4.03 -6.06
N HIS A 25 -7.22 -2.96 -5.45
CA HIS A 25 -7.64 -1.59 -5.70
C HIS A 25 -6.55 -0.71 -6.35
N HIS A 26 -5.45 -1.28 -6.83
CA HIS A 26 -4.27 -0.55 -7.30
C HIS A 26 -4.59 0.49 -8.40
N GLN A 27 -5.51 0.15 -9.31
CA GLN A 27 -5.95 1.03 -10.40
C GLN A 27 -6.73 2.24 -9.87
N LEU A 28 -7.65 2.03 -8.92
CA LEU A 28 -8.44 3.11 -8.30
C LEU A 28 -7.54 4.05 -7.48
N ILE A 29 -6.59 3.48 -6.74
CA ILE A 29 -5.59 4.26 -5.99
C ILE A 29 -4.81 5.15 -6.95
N ARG A 30 -4.32 4.59 -8.06
CA ARG A 30 -3.58 5.36 -9.08
C ARG A 30 -4.43 6.47 -9.70
N GLN A 31 -5.72 6.21 -9.95
CA GLN A 31 -6.64 7.22 -10.48
C GLN A 31 -6.87 8.36 -9.49
N ARG A 32 -7.13 8.06 -8.20
CA ARG A 32 -7.33 9.08 -7.16
C ARG A 32 -6.07 9.92 -6.89
N MET A 33 -4.91 9.28 -6.88
CA MET A 33 -3.63 9.99 -6.75
C MET A 33 -3.38 10.99 -7.89
N LYS A 34 -3.84 10.66 -9.12
CA LYS A 34 -3.77 11.58 -10.27
C LYS A 34 -4.85 12.66 -10.25
N ALA A 35 -6.02 12.38 -9.69
CA ALA A 35 -7.13 13.33 -9.60
C ALA A 35 -6.93 14.41 -8.52
N THR A 36 -5.92 14.25 -7.67
CA THR A 36 -5.56 15.21 -6.61
C THR A 36 -4.35 16.08 -7.03
N ALA A 37 -4.00 16.09 -8.31
CA ALA A 37 -2.95 16.91 -8.92
C ALA A 37 -3.54 18.08 -9.72
#